data_AF-A0A256W6D8-F1
#
_entry.id   AF-A0A256W6D8-F1
#
_cell.length_a   1.000
_cell.length_b   1.000
_cell.length_c   1.000
_cell.angle_alpha   90.00
_cell.angle_beta   90.00
_cell.angle_gamma   90.00
#
_symmetry.space_group_name_H-M   'P 1'
#
loop_
_entity.id
_entity.type
_entity.pdbx_description
1 polymer ?
#
loop_
_entity_poly.entity_id
_entity_poly.type
_entity_poly.pdbx_seq_one_letter_code
_entity_poly.pdbx_strand_id
1 'polypeptide(L)'
;MAVAAVSNQLYYDNIYQERYMGLKSENPEDFIEGSPITYAKNLEGDLLIVHGTGDDNVHYQNVEALIIELVKHNKMFQVMPYPNCSHGIYEIEGATLHLFTLLTKFLEEHVEAGGK
;
A
#
# COMPACT_ATOMS: atom_id res chain seq x y z
N MET A 1 1.47 6.90 -5.60
CA MET A 1 1.50 5.49 -6.01
C MET A 1 2.27 4.67 -4.99
N ALA A 2 1.78 3.49 -4.62
CA ALA A 2 2.42 2.57 -3.66
C ALA A 2 2.24 1.11 -4.09
N VAL A 3 3.26 0.28 -3.90
CA VAL A 3 3.27 -1.15 -4.27
C VAL A 3 3.59 -1.98 -3.03
N ALA A 4 2.76 -2.99 -2.75
CA ALA A 4 2.92 -3.93 -1.62
C ALA A 4 3.18 -3.23 -0.27
N ALA A 5 2.45 -2.15 0.01
CA ALA A 5 2.76 -1.25 1.12
C ALA A 5 2.07 -1.65 2.44
N VAL A 6 2.78 -1.50 3.55
CA VAL A 6 2.21 -1.57 4.90
C VAL A 6 1.41 -0.28 5.15
N SER A 7 0.10 -0.39 5.23
CA SER A 7 -0.79 0.74 5.55
C SER A 7 -1.13 0.80 7.03
N ASN A 8 -1.08 -0.35 7.72
CA ASN A 8 -1.38 -0.49 9.13
C ASN A 8 -0.31 -1.36 9.81
N GLN A 9 0.46 -0.75 10.73
CA GLN A 9 1.52 -1.44 11.45
C GLN A 9 0.98 -2.60 12.31
N LEU A 10 -0.30 -2.56 12.68
CA LEU A 10 -0.96 -3.63 13.45
C LEU A 10 -1.23 -4.90 12.64
N TYR A 11 -1.10 -4.84 11.30
CA TYR A 11 -1.26 -5.98 10.41
C TYR A 11 0.06 -6.62 9.97
N TYR A 12 1.18 -6.07 10.44
CA TYR A 12 2.50 -6.57 10.11
C TYR A 12 3.02 -7.53 11.18
N ASP A 13 4.04 -8.31 10.84
CA ASP A 13 4.66 -9.26 11.75
C ASP A 13 5.19 -8.55 13.01
N ASN A 14 4.89 -9.12 14.18
CA ASN A 14 5.22 -8.54 15.47
C ASN A 14 6.73 -8.57 15.78
N ILE A 15 7.48 -9.58 15.32
CA ILE A 15 8.93 -9.65 15.51
C ILE A 15 9.62 -8.50 14.79
N TYR A 16 9.18 -8.19 13.57
CA TYR A 16 9.73 -7.05 12.83
C TYR A 16 9.34 -5.74 13.49
N GLN A 17 8.06 -5.54 13.82
CA GLN A 17 7.62 -4.26 14.36
C GLN A 17 8.11 -3.98 15.76
N GLU A 18 8.03 -4.94 16.68
CA GLU A 18 8.43 -4.72 18.06
C GLU A 18 9.93 -4.46 18.19
N ARG A 19 10.75 -4.94 17.24
CA ARG A 19 12.18 -4.62 17.17
C ARG A 19 12.44 -3.12 16.99
N TYR A 20 11.59 -2.42 16.25
CA TYR A 20 11.82 -1.03 15.87
C TYR A 20 10.87 -0.05 16.57
N MET A 21 9.67 -0.49 16.95
CA MET A 21 8.63 0.34 17.57
C MET A 21 8.43 0.04 19.07
N GLY A 22 9.08 -1.00 19.61
CA GLY A 22 8.86 -1.47 20.98
C GLY A 22 7.60 -2.34 21.11
N LEU A 23 7.27 -2.75 22.33
CA LEU A 23 6.17 -3.69 22.55
C LEU A 23 4.81 -3.00 22.33
N LYS A 24 3.97 -3.62 21.49
CA LYS A 24 2.60 -3.14 21.22
C LYS A 24 1.76 -3.02 22.49
N SER A 25 1.97 -3.90 23.47
CA SER A 25 1.28 -3.85 24.77
C SER A 25 1.66 -2.64 25.62
N GLU A 26 2.83 -2.06 25.38
CA GLU A 26 3.33 -0.91 26.15
C GLU A 26 2.98 0.40 25.45
N ASN A 27 3.14 0.47 24.12
CA ASN A 27 2.94 1.69 23.34
C ASN A 27 1.96 1.48 22.17
N PRO A 28 0.68 1.13 22.41
CA PRO A 28 -0.27 0.86 21.33
C PRO A 28 -0.55 2.07 20.44
N GLU A 29 -0.47 3.29 20.99
CA GLU A 29 -0.67 4.54 20.25
C GLU A 29 0.41 4.74 19.18
N ASP A 30 1.67 4.39 19.46
CA ASP A 30 2.77 4.52 18.48
C ASP A 30 2.51 3.71 17.21
N PHE A 31 1.88 2.54 17.34
CA PHE A 31 1.49 1.72 16.20
C PHE A 31 0.36 2.35 15.40
N ILE A 32 -0.58 3.03 16.06
CA ILE A 32 -1.69 3.73 15.41
C ILE A 32 -1.16 4.99 14.71
N GLU A 33 -0.42 5.83 15.42
CA GLU A 33 0.17 7.06 14.88
C GLU A 33 1.23 6.78 13.82
N GLY A 34 1.94 5.65 13.91
CA GLY A 34 2.90 5.18 12.90
C GLY A 34 2.26 4.50 11.69
N SER A 35 0.95 4.29 11.69
CA SER A 35 0.23 3.67 10.56
C SER A 35 -0.21 4.73 9.54
N PRO A 36 0.23 4.66 8.27
CA PRO A 36 -0.17 5.63 7.24
C PRO A 36 -1.70 5.76 7.06
N ILE A 37 -2.46 4.68 7.31
CA ILE A 37 -3.93 4.68 7.25
C ILE A 37 -4.57 5.73 8.17
N THR A 38 -3.94 6.06 9.30
CA THR A 38 -4.42 7.08 10.26
C THR A 38 -4.51 8.47 9.63
N TYR A 39 -3.73 8.72 8.59
CA TYR A 39 -3.67 9.99 7.88
C TYR A 39 -4.33 9.95 6.50
N ALA A 40 -5.05 8.88 6.15
CA ALA A 40 -5.66 8.68 4.83
C ALA A 40 -6.56 9.85 4.39
N LYS A 41 -7.23 10.52 5.35
CA LYS A 41 -8.06 11.71 5.09
C LYS A 41 -7.29 12.89 4.48
N ASN A 42 -5.98 12.95 4.69
CA ASN A 42 -5.09 14.02 4.24
C ASN A 42 -4.48 13.73 2.86
N LEU A 43 -4.72 12.55 2.28
CA LEU A 43 -4.17 12.21 0.97
C LEU A 43 -4.81 13.08 -0.12
N GLU A 44 -3.98 13.56 -1.04
CA GLU A 44 -4.33 14.44 -2.16
C GLU A 44 -3.67 13.94 -3.45
N GLY A 45 -4.19 14.41 -4.59
CA GLY A 45 -3.73 14.01 -5.92
C GLY A 45 -4.23 12.64 -6.36
N ASP A 46 -3.63 12.12 -7.42
CA ASP A 46 -3.97 10.81 -7.97
C ASP A 46 -3.31 9.68 -7.17
N LEU A 47 -4.13 8.75 -6.71
CA LEU A 47 -3.71 7.65 -5.85
C LEU A 47 -3.80 6.32 -6.60
N LEU A 48 -2.68 5.61 -6.68
CA LEU A 48 -2.61 4.24 -7.18
C LEU A 48 -2.05 3.31 -6.09
N ILE A 49 -2.80 2.26 -5.78
CA ILE A 49 -2.45 1.20 -4.83
C ILE A 49 -2.30 -0.11 -5.60
N VAL A 50 -1.16 -0.79 -5.45
CA VAL A 50 -0.86 -2.05 -6.16
C VAL A 50 -0.43 -3.11 -5.18
N HIS A 51 -0.95 -4.34 -5.31
CA HIS A 51 -0.63 -5.41 -4.34
C HIS A 51 -0.89 -6.81 -4.89
N GLY A 52 -0.06 -7.78 -4.49
CA GLY A 52 -0.34 -9.21 -4.66
C GLY A 52 -1.37 -9.71 -3.64
N THR A 53 -2.46 -10.33 -4.10
CA THR A 53 -3.51 -10.84 -3.18
C THR A 53 -3.06 -12.07 -2.38
N GLY A 54 -1.98 -12.73 -2.80
CA GLY A 54 -1.34 -13.85 -2.10
C GLY A 54 -0.07 -13.47 -1.36
N ASP A 55 0.12 -12.17 -1.07
CA ASP A 55 1.27 -11.67 -0.32
C ASP A 55 1.22 -12.13 1.14
N ASP A 56 2.20 -12.96 1.53
CA ASP A 56 2.37 -13.51 2.87
C ASP A 56 3.33 -12.69 3.74
N ASN A 57 4.00 -11.68 3.16
CA ASN A 57 4.89 -10.76 3.88
C ASN A 57 4.13 -9.50 4.32
N VAL A 58 3.54 -8.78 3.36
CA VAL A 58 2.62 -7.66 3.62
C VAL A 58 1.22 -8.11 3.25
N HIS A 59 0.48 -8.62 4.23
CA HIS A 59 -0.84 -9.22 3.96
C HIS A 59 -1.79 -8.23 3.27
N TYR A 60 -2.60 -8.74 2.32
CA TYR A 60 -3.52 -7.95 1.49
C TYR A 60 -4.57 -7.14 2.30
N GLN A 61 -4.79 -7.51 3.57
CA GLN A 61 -5.59 -6.72 4.52
C GLN A 61 -5.13 -5.25 4.65
N ASN A 62 -3.85 -4.96 4.40
CA ASN A 62 -3.35 -3.59 4.34
C ASN A 62 -4.07 -2.77 3.24
N VAL A 63 -4.34 -3.37 2.08
CA VAL A 63 -5.05 -2.71 0.98
C VAL A 63 -6.52 -2.54 1.34
N GLU A 64 -7.17 -3.59 1.84
CA GLU A 64 -8.59 -3.56 2.18
C GLU A 64 -8.90 -2.49 3.24
N ALA A 65 -8.09 -2.41 4.30
CA ALA A 65 -8.28 -1.39 5.32
C ALA A 65 -8.06 0.03 4.77
N LEU A 66 -7.04 0.22 3.92
CA LEU A 66 -6.81 1.52 3.29
C LEU A 66 -7.97 1.93 2.39
N ILE A 67 -8.51 1.00 1.59
CA ILE A 67 -9.72 1.22 0.76
C ILE A 67 -10.89 1.69 1.63
N ILE A 68 -11.16 1.01 2.74
CA ILE A 68 -12.25 1.39 3.66
C ILE A 68 -12.09 2.84 4.13
N GLU A 69 -10.89 3.22 4.56
CA GLU A 69 -10.67 4.58 5.08
C GLU A 69 -10.68 5.64 3.97
N LEU A 70 -10.13 5.34 2.78
CA LEU A 70 -10.21 6.24 1.62
C LEU A 70 -11.66 6.48 1.18
N VAL A 71 -12.48 5.42 1.11
CA VAL A 71 -13.90 5.51 0.78
C VAL A 71 -14.65 6.35 1.82
N LYS A 72 -14.38 6.13 3.11
CA LYS A 72 -14.98 6.90 4.21
C LYS A 72 -14.72 8.40 4.10
N HIS A 73 -13.56 8.81 3.57
CA HIS A 73 -13.20 10.21 3.35
C HIS A 73 -13.47 10.71 1.92
N ASN A 74 -14.22 9.94 1.12
CA ASN A 74 -14.56 10.26 -0.28
C ASN A 74 -13.32 10.60 -1.13
N LYS A 75 -12.22 9.87 -0.93
CA LYS A 75 -11.01 9.99 -1.73
C LYS A 75 -11.14 9.14 -2.98
N MET A 76 -10.74 9.69 -4.12
CA MET A 76 -10.66 8.94 -5.37
C MET A 76 -9.31 8.23 -5.44
N PHE A 77 -9.31 6.99 -5.90
CA PHE A 77 -8.12 6.15 -6.01
C PHE A 77 -8.33 5.04 -7.03
N GLN A 78 -7.22 4.46 -7.50
CA GLN A 78 -7.16 3.28 -8.32
C GLN A 78 -6.50 2.15 -7.53
N VAL A 79 -6.98 0.92 -7.73
CA VAL A 79 -6.41 -0.28 -7.12
C VAL A 79 -6.11 -1.30 -8.21
N MET A 80 -4.89 -1.85 -8.19
CA MET A 80 -4.51 -2.98 -9.01
C MET A 80 -4.14 -4.20 -8.15
N PRO A 81 -5.09 -5.11 -7.90
CA PRO A 81 -4.80 -6.39 -7.29
C PRO A 81 -4.16 -7.33 -8.32
N TYR A 82 -3.10 -8.02 -7.92
CA TYR A 82 -2.50 -9.13 -8.67
C TYR A 82 -2.93 -10.47 -8.03
N PRO A 83 -3.86 -11.21 -8.67
CA PRO A 83 -4.42 -12.43 -8.11
C PRO A 83 -3.36 -13.51 -7.83
N ASN A 84 -3.35 -14.10 -6.63
CA ASN A 84 -2.44 -15.17 -6.21
C ASN A 84 -0.94 -14.86 -6.34
N CYS A 85 -0.57 -13.60 -6.53
CA CYS A 85 0.84 -13.18 -6.51
C CYS A 85 1.32 -12.94 -5.09
N SER A 86 2.57 -13.32 -4.80
CA SER A 86 3.25 -12.99 -3.55
C SER A 86 3.69 -11.52 -3.51
N HIS A 87 4.47 -11.16 -2.49
CA HIS A 87 5.10 -9.85 -2.34
C HIS A 87 5.90 -9.41 -3.58
N GLY A 88 6.44 -10.36 -4.37
CA GLY A 88 7.27 -10.08 -5.53
C GLY A 88 6.53 -9.80 -6.83
N ILE A 89 5.23 -10.12 -6.92
CA ILE A 89 4.38 -9.89 -8.11
C ILE A 89 5.04 -10.41 -9.42
N TYR A 90 5.27 -11.72 -9.50
CA TYR A 90 5.90 -12.36 -10.67
C TYR A 90 5.26 -13.70 -11.08
N GLU A 91 4.29 -14.21 -10.31
CA GLU A 91 3.71 -15.54 -10.49
C GLU A 91 2.83 -15.65 -11.74
N ILE A 92 2.18 -14.55 -12.14
CA ILE A 92 1.43 -14.49 -13.40
C ILE A 92 2.42 -14.18 -14.53
N GLU A 93 2.34 -14.91 -15.62
CA GLU A 93 3.12 -14.63 -16.83
C GLU A 93 2.90 -13.17 -17.28
N GLY A 94 3.98 -12.40 -17.38
CA GLY A 94 3.94 -10.98 -17.74
C GLY A 94 3.57 -10.03 -16.59
N ALA A 95 3.39 -10.50 -15.35
CA ALA A 95 3.02 -9.65 -14.20
C ALA A 95 3.98 -8.48 -14.00
N THR A 96 5.29 -8.75 -14.03
CA THR A 96 6.33 -7.74 -13.83
C THR A 96 6.32 -6.69 -14.94
N LEU A 97 6.19 -7.11 -16.20
CA LEU A 97 6.08 -6.18 -17.33
C LEU A 97 4.80 -5.33 -17.22
N HIS A 98 3.67 -5.97 -16.90
CA HIS A 98 2.40 -5.28 -16.68
C HIS A 98 2.52 -4.26 -15.54
N LEU A 99 3.14 -4.65 -14.43
CA LEU A 99 3.38 -3.79 -13.27
C LEU A 99 4.12 -2.53 -13.69
N PHE A 100 5.33 -2.68 -14.25
CA PHE A 100 6.10 -1.51 -14.67
C PHE A 100 5.41 -0.68 -15.75
N THR A 101 4.67 -1.31 -16.66
CA THR A 101 3.87 -0.58 -17.66
C THR A 101 2.78 0.26 -17.00
N LEU A 102 2.06 -0.30 -16.02
CA LEU A 102 1.05 0.42 -15.24
C LEU A 102 1.65 1.60 -14.47
N LEU A 103 2.76 1.37 -13.76
CA LEU A 103 3.44 2.42 -13.00
C LEU A 103 3.91 3.56 -13.91
N THR A 104 4.50 3.23 -15.06
CA THR A 104 4.94 4.23 -16.06
C THR A 104 3.77 5.02 -16.61
N LYS A 105 2.69 4.36 -17.07
CA LYS A 105 1.50 5.05 -17.58
C LYS A 105 0.88 5.98 -16.55
N PHE A 106 0.77 5.51 -15.30
CA PHE A 106 0.23 6.32 -14.22
C PHE A 106 1.04 7.61 -14.03
N LEU A 107 2.38 7.54 -14.10
CA LEU A 107 3.23 8.72 -14.02
C LEU A 107 3.06 9.63 -15.25
N GLU A 108 3.04 9.07 -16.45
CA GLU A 108 2.86 9.84 -17.70
C GLU A 108 1.51 10.56 -17.76
N GLU A 109 0.46 9.98 -17.19
CA GLU A 109 -0.91 10.52 -17.18
C GLU A 109 -1.12 11.59 -16.09
N HIS A 110 -0.47 11.43 -14.93
CA HIS A 110 -0.77 12.21 -13.73
C HIS A 110 0.36 13.14 -13.25
N VAL A 111 1.54 13.07 -13.88
CA VAL A 111 2.68 13.93 -13.54
C VAL A 111 3.06 14.76 -14.75
N GLU A 112 3.09 16.09 -14.59
CA GLU A 112 3.59 16.98 -15.64
C GLU A 112 5.06 16.66 -15.95
N ALA A 113 5.43 16.68 -17.24
CA ALA A 113 6.80 16.50 -17.66
C ALA A 113 7.71 17.57 -17.03
N GLY A 114 8.60 17.14 -16.13
CA GLY A 114 9.53 18.01 -15.42
C GLY A 114 10.83 18.25 -16.19
N GLY A 115 11.10 19.50 -16.54
CA GLY A 115 12.34 19.95 -17.20
C GLY A 115 12.12 21.21 -18.03
N LYS A 116 12.18 22.38 -17.39
CA LYS A 116 12.38 23.67 -18.06
C LYS A 116 13.72 24.25 -17.63
#